data_AF-A0A9D9L860-F1
#
_entry.id   AF-A0A9D9L860-F1
#
_cell.length_a   1.000
_cell.length_b   1.000
_cell.length_c   1.000
_cell.angle_alpha   90.00
_cell.angle_beta   90.00
_cell.angle_gamma   90.00
#
_symmetry.space_group_name_H-M   'P 1'
#
loop_
_entity.id
_entity.type
_entity.pdbx_description
1 polymer ?
#
loop_
_entity_poly.entity_id
_entity_poly.type
_entity_poly.pdbx_seq_one_letter_code
_entity_poly.pdbx_strand_id
1 'polypeptide(L)'
;FYGTSCPCGETFQHPETQSLPFFFCDWLRNICPDFWVFELYPDWGAWQPRIPDTELRYKIMATLGGGSKGLVYWQYRAERRGNESDLAGLVNSDGSFKAPSLEGQRCGAVIAQHADFLHRAHLVTDRIAIIYDQSSDMVNRVENTARDWSMTTPYEMYLYKRELRGFHALLHSLGLVADFVDSRALPGRIDEYDTIILPAMYIVPKTWRPLFDKFVARGGKVVADEGFARRQHNTWISFPWPGQGWNDFFHCQYQSREEASYGPYTARFDGQSITLPKGNFHARLDPGEGTATMATWQDGTPAITAFDNRFFIGFALGDCAMRHELFPMARTVLAKILGVTSRKWPEGVAVRHLTDGQEHRFLVFNRSHSTVTFQLDGRELTVAAQDSILC
;
A
#
# COMPACT_ATOMS: atom_id res chain seq x y z
N PHE A 1 20.50 -4.76 -12.74
CA PHE A 1 19.90 -4.54 -11.40
C PHE A 1 18.93 -3.38 -11.49
N TYR A 2 17.68 -3.59 -11.11
CA TYR A 2 16.69 -2.52 -10.96
C TYR A 2 16.78 -1.98 -9.54
N GLY A 3 16.48 -0.69 -9.36
CA GLY A 3 16.43 -0.11 -8.03
C GLY A 3 15.61 1.16 -7.93
N THR A 4 15.41 1.61 -6.70
CA THR A 4 14.56 2.75 -6.32
C THR A 4 15.28 3.61 -5.30
N SER A 5 14.77 4.82 -5.15
CA SER A 5 14.99 5.65 -3.98
C SER A 5 13.95 5.31 -2.92
N CYS A 6 14.38 5.20 -1.68
CA CYS A 6 13.45 5.18 -0.55
C CYS A 6 13.01 6.60 -0.21
N PRO A 7 11.77 6.74 0.28
CA PRO A 7 11.10 8.03 0.38
C PRO A 7 11.76 8.95 1.42
N CYS A 8 11.46 10.23 1.31
CA CYS A 8 12.33 11.34 1.67
C CYS A 8 11.68 12.24 2.72
N GLY A 9 12.33 12.46 3.86
CA GLY A 9 11.83 13.38 4.89
C GLY A 9 10.53 12.94 5.59
N GLU A 10 9.95 11.78 5.28
CA GLU A 10 8.75 11.33 5.99
C GLU A 10 9.09 10.70 7.34
N THR A 11 8.22 10.94 8.31
CA THR A 11 8.17 10.17 9.55
C THR A 11 7.16 9.02 9.40
N PHE A 12 7.49 7.87 9.97
CA PHE A 12 6.66 6.66 9.91
C PHE A 12 5.84 6.50 11.20
N GLN A 13 5.30 7.62 11.69
CA GLN A 13 4.59 7.68 12.98
C GLN A 13 3.11 7.28 12.89
N HIS A 14 2.50 7.39 11.70
CA HIS A 14 1.10 7.07 11.51
C HIS A 14 0.93 5.77 10.69
N PRO A 15 -0.11 4.96 10.94
CA PRO A 15 -0.33 3.70 10.23
C PRO A 15 -0.29 3.83 8.68
N GLU A 16 -0.83 4.92 8.14
CA GLU A 16 -0.85 5.23 6.71
C GLU A 16 0.54 5.54 6.11
N THR A 17 1.50 5.92 6.94
CA THR A 17 2.88 6.19 6.52
C THR A 17 3.84 5.04 6.84
N GLN A 18 3.55 4.21 7.85
CA GLN A 18 4.38 3.05 8.22
C GLN A 18 4.63 2.11 7.05
N SER A 19 3.63 1.85 6.21
CA SER A 19 3.82 0.92 5.09
C SER A 19 4.72 1.46 3.96
N LEU A 20 5.11 2.74 3.99
CA LEU A 20 5.67 3.41 2.82
C LEU A 20 7.00 2.83 2.32
N PRO A 21 8.01 2.51 3.17
CA PRO A 21 9.22 1.84 2.68
C PRO A 21 8.93 0.48 2.01
N PHE A 22 7.97 -0.26 2.58
CA PHE A 22 7.52 -1.54 2.04
C PHE A 22 6.79 -1.39 0.71
N PHE A 23 5.96 -0.35 0.55
CA PHE A 23 5.24 -0.08 -0.69
C PHE A 23 6.18 0.00 -1.90
N PHE A 24 7.28 0.75 -1.77
CA PHE A 24 8.28 0.85 -2.85
C PHE A 24 9.04 -0.45 -3.07
N CYS A 25 9.37 -1.17 -2.00
CA CYS A 25 10.07 -2.45 -2.11
C CYS A 25 9.20 -3.53 -2.75
N ASP A 26 7.94 -3.66 -2.34
CA ASP A 26 6.99 -4.64 -2.88
C ASP A 26 6.68 -4.36 -4.36
N TRP A 27 6.61 -3.07 -4.73
CA TRP A 27 6.55 -2.68 -6.14
C TRP A 27 7.78 -3.15 -6.93
N LEU A 28 8.99 -2.84 -6.45
CA LEU A 28 10.21 -3.22 -7.14
C LEU A 28 10.42 -4.73 -7.21
N ARG A 29 10.12 -5.45 -6.14
CA ARG A 29 10.24 -6.90 -6.05
C ARG A 29 9.45 -7.60 -7.15
N ASN A 30 8.30 -7.05 -7.53
CA ASN A 30 7.52 -7.55 -8.65
C ASN A 30 8.16 -7.28 -10.02
N ILE A 31 8.95 -6.22 -10.17
CA ILE A 31 9.70 -5.94 -11.41
C ILE A 31 10.96 -6.82 -11.47
N CYS A 32 11.66 -6.92 -10.34
CA CYS A 32 12.91 -7.65 -10.19
C CYS A 32 13.00 -8.22 -8.77
N PRO A 33 12.93 -9.56 -8.61
CA PRO A 33 13.03 -10.20 -7.29
C PRO A 33 14.35 -9.86 -6.57
N ASP A 34 15.43 -9.67 -7.32
CA ASP A 34 16.77 -9.33 -6.81
C ASP A 34 17.09 -7.84 -6.99
N PHE A 35 16.22 -6.97 -6.47
CA PHE A 35 16.36 -5.53 -6.58
C PHE A 35 17.27 -4.92 -5.49
N TRP A 36 17.74 -3.69 -5.75
CA TRP A 36 18.51 -2.89 -4.82
C TRP A 36 17.78 -1.58 -4.50
N VAL A 37 18.02 -1.03 -3.31
CA VAL A 37 17.65 0.36 -3.00
C VAL A 37 18.89 1.22 -3.28
N PHE A 38 18.89 1.97 -4.38
CA PHE A 38 20.07 2.75 -4.78
C PHE A 38 20.22 4.07 -4.03
N GLU A 39 19.11 4.60 -3.49
CA GLU A 39 19.14 5.86 -2.76
C GLU A 39 18.36 5.73 -1.46
N LEU A 40 19.08 5.46 -0.38
CA LEU A 40 18.57 5.64 0.97
C LEU A 40 19.25 6.86 1.58
N TYR A 41 18.49 7.92 1.75
CA TYR A 41 19.01 9.14 2.36
C TYR A 41 19.11 8.96 3.89
N PRO A 42 20.33 9.06 4.46
CA PRO A 42 20.54 8.98 5.91
C PRO A 42 20.16 10.30 6.60
N ASP A 43 20.14 11.40 5.86
CA ASP A 43 19.87 12.76 6.30
C ASP A 43 19.56 13.61 5.05
N TRP A 44 18.93 14.79 5.19
CA TRP A 44 18.21 15.43 4.07
C TRP A 44 18.63 16.87 3.71
N GLY A 45 19.75 17.36 4.23
CA GLY A 45 20.11 18.75 3.92
C GLY A 45 19.14 19.74 4.54
N ALA A 46 19.08 20.96 3.99
CA ALA A 46 18.12 22.00 4.38
C ALA A 46 16.72 21.84 3.73
N TRP A 47 16.47 20.76 2.97
CA TRP A 47 15.29 20.62 2.09
C TRP A 47 14.10 19.95 2.78
N GLN A 48 14.39 19.12 3.78
CA GLN A 48 13.39 18.40 4.55
C GLN A 48 13.81 18.34 6.02
N PRO A 49 12.86 18.20 6.96
CA PRO A 49 13.18 17.94 8.35
C PRO A 49 14.04 16.68 8.49
N ARG A 50 15.04 16.73 9.37
CA ARG A 50 15.78 15.53 9.78
C ARG A 50 14.83 14.55 10.46
N ILE A 51 14.89 13.29 10.05
CA ILE A 51 14.16 12.19 10.71
C ILE A 51 14.92 11.70 11.96
N PRO A 52 14.22 11.22 13.00
CA PRO A 52 14.86 10.54 14.13
C PRO A 52 15.72 9.34 13.69
N ASP A 53 16.78 9.07 14.42
CA ASP A 53 17.70 7.96 14.16
C ASP A 53 16.99 6.58 14.21
N THR A 54 15.93 6.46 15.02
CA THR A 54 15.06 5.28 15.06
C THR A 54 14.20 5.12 13.79
N GLU A 55 13.82 6.21 13.13
CA GLU A 55 13.15 6.18 11.82
C GLU A 55 14.14 5.80 10.71
N LEU A 56 15.39 6.26 10.78
CA LEU A 56 16.45 5.84 9.86
C LEU A 56 16.71 4.33 9.98
N ARG A 57 16.85 3.80 11.20
CA ARG A 57 16.98 2.36 11.45
C ARG A 57 15.80 1.60 10.85
N TYR A 58 14.58 2.04 11.14
CA TYR A 58 13.38 1.44 10.57
C TYR A 58 13.43 1.41 9.05
N LYS A 59 13.76 2.55 8.42
CA LYS A 59 13.88 2.67 6.96
C LYS A 59 14.88 1.67 6.40
N ILE A 60 16.09 1.57 6.96
CA ILE A 60 17.13 0.63 6.54
C ILE A 60 16.62 -0.81 6.64
N MET A 61 16.13 -1.21 7.82
CA MET A 61 15.68 -2.58 8.08
C MET A 61 14.42 -2.94 7.27
N ALA A 62 13.55 -1.97 6.99
CA ALA A 62 12.36 -2.16 6.17
C ALA A 62 12.71 -2.47 4.71
N THR A 63 13.82 -1.94 4.17
CA THR A 63 14.26 -2.32 2.81
C THR A 63 14.58 -3.82 2.72
N LEU A 64 15.26 -4.36 3.73
CA LEU A 64 15.57 -5.78 3.85
C LEU A 64 14.27 -6.59 4.04
N GLY A 65 13.34 -6.08 4.83
CA GLY A 65 12.02 -6.68 5.04
C GLY A 65 11.09 -6.61 3.83
N GLY A 66 11.44 -5.79 2.84
CA GLY A 66 10.84 -5.78 1.51
C GLY A 66 11.53 -6.74 0.52
N GLY A 67 12.60 -7.43 0.94
CA GLY A 67 13.35 -8.38 0.12
C GLY A 67 14.50 -7.78 -0.69
N SER A 68 14.95 -6.55 -0.39
CA SER A 68 16.08 -5.95 -1.12
C SER A 68 17.37 -6.76 -0.94
N LYS A 69 18.18 -6.84 -2.01
CA LYS A 69 19.48 -7.53 -2.02
C LYS A 69 20.66 -6.62 -1.73
N GLY A 70 20.40 -5.33 -1.65
CA GLY A 70 21.39 -4.32 -1.34
C GLY A 70 20.72 -2.98 -1.11
N LEU A 71 21.42 -2.12 -0.38
CA LEU A 71 21.06 -0.73 -0.18
C LEU A 71 22.31 0.14 -0.30
N VAL A 72 22.14 1.31 -0.89
CA VAL A 72 23.19 2.32 -1.05
C VAL A 72 22.71 3.62 -0.43
N TYR A 73 23.56 4.24 0.37
CA TYR A 73 23.26 5.54 0.95
C TYR A 73 23.46 6.65 -0.08
N TRP A 74 22.45 7.48 -0.28
CA TRP A 74 22.60 8.78 -0.93
C TRP A 74 22.64 9.84 0.17
N GLN A 75 23.80 10.29 0.63
CA GLN A 75 25.14 10.03 0.12
C GLN A 75 26.12 9.73 1.25
N TYR A 76 27.33 9.25 0.94
CA TYR A 76 28.32 8.99 1.98
C TYR A 76 28.72 10.26 2.72
N ARG A 77 29.08 11.32 1.98
CA ARG A 77 29.41 12.66 2.52
C ARG A 77 28.66 13.69 1.71
N ALA A 78 28.03 14.66 2.37
CA ALA A 78 27.31 15.74 1.68
C ALA A 78 28.20 16.51 0.70
N GLU A 79 27.58 17.06 -0.34
CA GLU A 79 28.25 17.95 -1.27
C GLU A 79 28.77 19.20 -0.56
N ARG A 80 29.87 19.78 -1.06
CA ARG A 80 30.41 21.04 -0.52
C ARG A 80 29.78 22.28 -1.15
N ARG A 81 29.04 22.11 -2.25
CA ARG A 81 28.37 23.15 -3.03
C ARG A 81 27.18 22.52 -3.72
N GLY A 82 26.16 23.32 -3.98
CA GLY A 82 24.95 22.86 -4.66
C GLY A 82 23.77 22.79 -3.71
N ASN A 83 22.68 22.25 -4.22
CA ASN A 83 21.43 22.18 -3.52
C ASN A 83 21.55 21.21 -2.32
N GLU A 84 22.18 20.05 -2.48
CA GLU A 84 22.33 19.03 -1.43
C GLU A 84 23.55 19.21 -0.51
N SER A 85 23.98 20.47 -0.30
CA SER A 85 25.11 20.79 0.57
C SER A 85 24.82 20.59 2.07
N ASP A 86 25.88 20.39 2.86
CA ASP A 86 25.93 20.54 4.33
C ASP A 86 25.30 19.41 5.18
N LEU A 87 24.13 18.84 4.83
CA LEU A 87 23.45 17.87 5.74
C LEU A 87 23.01 16.53 5.11
N ALA A 88 23.10 16.29 3.81
CA ALA A 88 22.55 15.09 3.16
C ALA A 88 23.41 13.79 3.28
N GLY A 89 24.51 13.82 4.03
CA GLY A 89 25.50 12.74 4.08
C GLY A 89 25.36 11.78 5.26
N LEU A 90 25.99 10.61 5.19
CA LEU A 90 26.18 9.69 6.31
C LEU A 90 27.22 10.22 7.32
N VAL A 91 28.25 10.94 6.85
CA VAL A 91 29.32 11.56 7.67
C VAL A 91 29.28 13.09 7.59
N ASN A 92 29.99 13.76 8.50
CA ASN A 92 30.19 15.20 8.46
C ASN A 92 31.08 15.63 7.27
N SER A 93 31.10 16.93 6.95
CA SER A 93 31.88 17.51 5.85
C SER A 93 33.40 17.29 5.96
N ASP A 94 33.92 17.11 7.18
CA ASP A 94 35.31 16.76 7.47
C ASP A 94 35.59 15.24 7.44
N GLY A 95 34.54 14.41 7.28
CA GLY A 95 34.61 12.96 7.27
C GLY A 95 34.39 12.29 8.63
N SER A 96 34.20 13.05 9.71
CA SER A 96 33.92 12.49 11.04
C SER A 96 32.51 11.88 11.11
N PHE A 97 32.33 10.89 11.98
CA PHE A 97 31.04 10.23 12.18
C PHE A 97 30.02 11.15 12.87
N LYS A 98 28.74 10.94 12.55
CA LYS A 98 27.58 11.53 13.20
C LYS A 98 26.53 10.45 13.53
N ALA A 99 25.44 10.83 14.18
CA ALA A 99 24.42 9.87 14.64
C ALA A 99 23.90 8.92 13.53
N PRO A 100 23.59 9.39 12.30
CA PRO A 100 23.28 8.50 11.18
C PRO A 100 24.39 7.48 10.84
N SER A 101 25.67 7.85 10.99
CA SER A 101 26.79 6.90 10.77
C SER A 101 26.73 5.73 11.74
N LEU A 102 26.44 6.01 13.02
CA LEU A 102 26.37 5.00 14.07
C LEU A 102 25.16 4.08 13.90
N GLU A 103 24.02 4.62 13.50
CA GLU A 103 22.85 3.78 13.14
C GLU A 103 23.09 2.93 11.90
N GLY A 104 23.73 3.49 10.88
CA GLY A 104 24.17 2.74 9.71
C GLY A 104 25.12 1.60 10.06
N GLN A 105 26.07 1.84 10.98
CA GLN A 105 26.98 0.82 11.51
C GLN A 105 26.23 -0.28 12.27
N ARG A 106 25.28 0.10 13.13
CA ARG A 106 24.44 -0.85 13.88
C ARG A 106 23.67 -1.77 12.94
N CYS A 107 23.00 -1.21 11.92
CA CYS A 107 22.28 -2.00 10.91
C CYS A 107 23.25 -2.85 10.08
N GLY A 108 24.39 -2.29 9.68
CA GLY A 108 25.43 -2.98 8.92
C GLY A 108 25.98 -4.22 9.64
N ALA A 109 26.15 -4.15 10.98
CA ALA A 109 26.58 -5.31 11.77
C ALA A 109 25.55 -6.45 11.74
N VAL A 110 24.25 -6.13 11.85
CA VAL A 110 23.17 -7.12 11.72
C VAL A 110 23.15 -7.71 10.30
N ILE A 111 23.26 -6.87 9.26
CA ILE A 111 23.29 -7.33 7.87
C ILE A 111 24.48 -8.27 7.64
N ALA A 112 25.68 -7.90 8.11
CA ALA A 112 26.88 -8.72 7.95
C ALA A 112 26.75 -10.09 8.65
N GLN A 113 26.15 -10.12 9.84
CA GLN A 113 25.89 -11.36 10.57
C GLN A 113 24.96 -12.32 9.81
N HIS A 114 24.06 -11.79 8.97
CA HIS A 114 23.03 -12.55 8.27
C HIS A 114 23.18 -12.52 6.74
N ALA A 115 24.33 -12.11 6.23
CA ALA A 115 24.52 -11.76 4.82
C ALA A 115 24.18 -12.92 3.87
N ASP A 116 24.68 -14.12 4.15
CA ASP A 116 24.45 -15.31 3.32
C ASP A 116 22.96 -15.67 3.22
N PHE A 117 22.25 -15.61 4.35
CA PHE A 117 20.80 -15.85 4.39
C PHE A 117 20.05 -14.77 3.62
N LEU A 118 20.29 -13.49 3.93
CA LEU A 118 19.60 -12.36 3.31
C LEU A 118 19.78 -12.32 1.79
N HIS A 119 20.97 -12.72 1.30
CA HIS A 119 21.25 -12.82 -0.12
C HIS A 119 20.33 -13.83 -0.83
N ARG A 120 20.05 -14.99 -0.21
CA ARG A 120 19.21 -16.05 -0.81
C ARG A 120 17.73 -15.95 -0.47
N ALA A 121 17.38 -15.31 0.63
CA ALA A 121 16.02 -15.30 1.15
C ALA A 121 15.05 -14.49 0.27
N HIS A 122 13.79 -14.89 0.23
CA HIS A 122 12.69 -14.15 -0.38
C HIS A 122 11.61 -13.86 0.65
N LEU A 123 10.81 -12.84 0.37
CA LEU A 123 9.67 -12.45 1.21
C LEU A 123 8.51 -13.44 0.99
N VAL A 124 7.93 -13.92 2.09
CA VAL A 124 6.67 -14.68 2.08
C VAL A 124 5.50 -13.71 2.10
N THR A 125 4.53 -13.93 1.20
CA THR A 125 3.36 -13.07 1.03
C THR A 125 2.08 -13.82 1.40
N ASP A 126 1.02 -13.10 1.79
CA ASP A 126 -0.27 -13.69 2.17
C ASP A 126 -1.16 -13.98 0.94
N ARG A 127 -0.56 -14.18 -0.26
CA ARG A 127 -1.28 -14.49 -1.52
C ARG A 127 -2.36 -13.47 -1.88
N ILE A 128 -2.09 -12.18 -1.61
CA ILE A 128 -2.94 -11.04 -1.99
C ILE A 128 -2.22 -10.23 -3.07
N ALA A 129 -2.89 -9.89 -4.17
CA ALA A 129 -2.37 -8.99 -5.18
C ALA A 129 -3.09 -7.64 -5.17
N ILE A 130 -2.34 -6.55 -5.17
CA ILE A 130 -2.80 -5.20 -5.55
C ILE A 130 -2.41 -4.97 -7.00
N ILE A 131 -3.39 -4.78 -7.87
CA ILE A 131 -3.14 -4.65 -9.30
C ILE A 131 -2.80 -3.21 -9.66
N TYR A 132 -1.66 -3.04 -10.33
CA TYR A 132 -1.29 -1.82 -11.02
C TYR A 132 -1.57 -1.93 -12.51
N ASP A 133 -2.18 -0.91 -13.10
CA ASP A 133 -2.43 -0.83 -14.52
C ASP A 133 -1.97 0.53 -15.07
N GLN A 134 -1.04 0.49 -16.03
CA GLN A 134 -0.44 1.70 -16.60
C GLN A 134 -1.48 2.59 -17.32
N SER A 135 -2.45 2.00 -18.03
CA SER A 135 -3.47 2.76 -18.75
C SER A 135 -4.42 3.48 -17.78
N SER A 136 -4.85 2.80 -16.72
CA SER A 136 -5.63 3.37 -15.63
C SER A 136 -4.85 4.45 -14.89
N ASP A 137 -3.54 4.25 -14.67
CA ASP A 137 -2.65 5.23 -14.07
C ASP A 137 -2.59 6.53 -14.90
N MET A 138 -2.37 6.40 -16.21
CA MET A 138 -2.30 7.54 -17.12
C MET A 138 -3.62 8.32 -17.19
N VAL A 139 -4.76 7.63 -17.33
CA VAL A 139 -6.06 8.31 -17.39
C VAL A 139 -6.38 8.98 -16.05
N ASN A 140 -6.12 8.30 -14.92
CA ASN A 140 -6.30 8.91 -13.61
C ASN A 140 -5.42 10.14 -13.44
N ARG A 141 -4.17 10.13 -13.92
CA ARG A 141 -3.30 11.30 -13.89
C ARG A 141 -3.96 12.45 -14.66
N VAL A 142 -4.33 12.23 -15.92
CA VAL A 142 -4.98 13.25 -16.76
C VAL A 142 -6.24 13.83 -16.09
N GLU A 143 -7.09 13.00 -15.51
CA GLU A 143 -8.35 13.45 -14.90
C GLU A 143 -8.19 14.13 -13.54
N ASN A 144 -7.16 13.77 -12.77
CA ASN A 144 -7.05 14.17 -11.36
C ASN A 144 -5.91 15.15 -11.06
N THR A 145 -4.92 15.34 -11.95
CA THR A 145 -3.85 16.33 -11.74
C THR A 145 -4.17 17.71 -12.30
N ALA A 146 -5.25 17.87 -13.07
CA ALA A 146 -5.65 19.14 -13.69
C ALA A 146 -6.59 20.00 -12.82
N ARG A 147 -6.75 19.68 -11.52
CA ARG A 147 -7.67 20.42 -10.63
C ARG A 147 -7.19 21.83 -10.28
N ASP A 148 -5.92 22.14 -10.53
CA ASP A 148 -5.36 23.47 -10.39
C ASP A 148 -4.95 24.04 -11.77
N TRP A 149 -5.79 24.94 -12.29
CA TRP A 149 -5.52 25.67 -13.54
C TRP A 149 -4.26 26.53 -13.49
N SER A 150 -3.73 26.82 -12.29
CA SER A 150 -2.51 27.61 -12.15
C SER A 150 -1.25 26.79 -12.43
N MET A 151 -1.36 25.45 -12.55
CA MET A 151 -0.20 24.53 -12.64
C MET A 151 0.82 24.72 -11.50
N THR A 152 0.44 25.37 -10.39
CA THR A 152 1.35 25.70 -9.28
C THR A 152 1.28 24.70 -8.13
N THR A 153 0.23 23.88 -8.09
CA THR A 153 0.15 22.79 -7.11
C THR A 153 1.28 21.79 -7.41
N PRO A 154 2.21 21.57 -6.46
CA PRO A 154 3.28 20.60 -6.65
C PRO A 154 2.66 19.25 -7.00
N TYR A 155 3.28 18.50 -7.92
CA TYR A 155 2.86 17.18 -8.42
C TYR A 155 2.37 16.23 -7.29
N GLU A 156 1.11 16.36 -6.86
CA GLU A 156 0.56 15.55 -5.77
C GLU A 156 0.31 14.11 -6.23
N MET A 157 0.33 13.17 -5.29
CA MET A 157 -0.23 11.84 -5.52
C MET A 157 -1.71 12.01 -5.88
N TYR A 158 -2.09 11.74 -7.14
CA TYR A 158 -3.48 11.72 -7.59
C TYR A 158 -4.19 10.44 -7.12
N LEU A 159 -5.53 10.40 -7.28
CA LEU A 159 -6.42 9.35 -6.78
C LEU A 159 -5.84 7.94 -6.91
N TYR A 160 -5.46 7.51 -8.12
CA TYR A 160 -4.93 6.17 -8.36
C TYR A 160 -3.67 5.82 -7.54
N LYS A 161 -2.73 6.76 -7.38
CA LYS A 161 -1.53 6.54 -6.56
C LYS A 161 -1.87 6.47 -5.07
N ARG A 162 -2.82 7.29 -4.62
CA ARG A 162 -3.31 7.27 -3.23
C ARG A 162 -4.08 5.98 -2.94
N GLU A 163 -4.85 5.49 -3.90
CA GLU A 163 -5.56 4.21 -3.84
C GLU A 163 -4.60 3.03 -3.66
N LEU A 164 -3.60 2.90 -4.54
CA LEU A 164 -2.58 1.85 -4.45
C LEU A 164 -1.85 1.88 -3.10
N ARG A 165 -1.43 3.08 -2.66
CA ARG A 165 -0.74 3.26 -1.37
C ARG A 165 -1.66 2.96 -0.19
N GLY A 166 -2.91 3.39 -0.27
CA GLY A 166 -3.91 3.22 0.77
C GLY A 166 -4.24 1.76 1.02
N PHE A 167 -4.57 0.99 -0.02
CA PHE A 167 -4.79 -0.45 0.12
C PHE A 167 -3.56 -1.17 0.69
N HIS A 168 -2.36 -0.80 0.25
CA HIS A 168 -1.12 -1.35 0.81
C HIS A 168 -0.98 -1.03 2.31
N ALA A 169 -1.26 0.21 2.73
CA ALA A 169 -1.22 0.62 4.12
C ALA A 169 -2.28 -0.10 4.97
N LEU A 170 -3.48 -0.30 4.44
CA LEU A 170 -4.53 -1.07 5.11
C LEU A 170 -4.10 -2.51 5.34
N LEU A 171 -3.61 -3.21 4.31
CA LEU A 171 -3.11 -4.59 4.44
C LEU A 171 -1.95 -4.68 5.43
N HIS A 172 -0.99 -3.76 5.35
CA HIS A 172 0.11 -3.67 6.30
C HIS A 172 -0.39 -3.53 7.75
N SER A 173 -1.39 -2.68 7.99
CA SER A 173 -1.98 -2.49 9.32
C SER A 173 -2.77 -3.70 9.82
N LEU A 174 -3.23 -4.58 8.93
CA LEU A 174 -3.84 -5.86 9.29
C LEU A 174 -2.80 -6.95 9.56
N GLY A 175 -1.52 -6.67 9.33
CA GLY A 175 -0.43 -7.63 9.42
C GLY A 175 -0.33 -8.55 8.21
N LEU A 176 -0.90 -8.13 7.07
CA LEU A 176 -0.87 -8.85 5.80
C LEU A 176 0.19 -8.26 4.86
N VAL A 177 0.79 -9.12 4.06
CA VAL A 177 1.80 -8.82 3.05
C VAL A 177 1.24 -9.13 1.67
N ALA A 178 1.17 -8.13 0.81
CA ALA A 178 0.66 -8.25 -0.55
C ALA A 178 1.78 -8.14 -1.59
N ASP A 179 1.50 -8.64 -2.78
CA ASP A 179 2.25 -8.32 -3.99
C ASP A 179 1.61 -7.15 -4.73
N PHE A 180 2.45 -6.27 -5.27
CA PHE A 180 2.04 -5.41 -6.37
C PHE A 180 2.18 -6.20 -7.66
N VAL A 181 1.15 -6.24 -8.50
CA VAL A 181 1.19 -6.99 -9.76
C VAL A 181 0.83 -6.06 -10.91
N ASP A 182 1.73 -5.96 -11.88
CA ASP A 182 1.44 -5.29 -13.15
C ASP A 182 0.32 -6.03 -13.88
N SER A 183 -0.68 -5.30 -14.35
CA SER A 183 -1.88 -5.82 -15.00
C SER A 183 -1.54 -6.75 -16.16
N ARG A 184 -0.45 -6.49 -16.90
CA ARG A 184 0.00 -7.32 -18.03
C ARG A 184 0.47 -8.71 -17.60
N ALA A 185 0.95 -8.87 -16.36
CA ALA A 185 1.40 -10.14 -15.81
C ALA A 185 0.28 -10.95 -15.15
N LEU A 186 -0.82 -10.29 -14.74
CA LEU A 186 -1.91 -10.92 -13.98
C LEU A 186 -2.48 -12.19 -14.64
N PRO A 187 -2.74 -12.26 -15.96
CA PRO A 187 -3.30 -13.47 -16.57
C PRO A 187 -2.45 -14.74 -16.38
N GLY A 188 -1.13 -14.60 -16.29
CA GLY A 188 -0.22 -15.71 -16.05
C GLY A 188 0.00 -16.04 -14.58
N ARG A 189 -0.47 -15.19 -13.67
CA ARG A 189 -0.14 -15.21 -12.23
C ARG A 189 -1.34 -15.23 -11.31
N ILE A 190 -2.57 -15.12 -11.82
CA ILE A 190 -3.78 -15.04 -10.99
C ILE A 190 -3.95 -16.27 -10.07
N ASP A 191 -3.32 -17.40 -10.41
CA ASP A 191 -3.29 -18.65 -9.65
C ASP A 191 -2.37 -18.63 -8.42
N GLU A 192 -1.48 -17.64 -8.35
CA GLU A 192 -0.63 -17.39 -7.18
C GLU A 192 -1.39 -16.73 -6.04
N TYR A 193 -2.62 -16.26 -6.29
CA TYR A 193 -3.36 -15.41 -5.37
C TYR A 193 -4.69 -16.02 -4.93
N ASP A 194 -5.11 -15.64 -3.73
CA ASP A 194 -6.42 -15.96 -3.17
C ASP A 194 -7.30 -14.70 -3.10
N THR A 195 -6.69 -13.51 -3.15
CA THR A 195 -7.40 -12.22 -3.23
C THR A 195 -6.75 -11.29 -4.26
N ILE A 196 -7.58 -10.67 -5.10
CA ILE A 196 -7.18 -9.65 -6.08
C ILE A 196 -7.88 -8.34 -5.71
N ILE A 197 -7.10 -7.27 -5.53
CA ILE A 197 -7.58 -5.92 -5.27
C ILE A 197 -7.32 -5.06 -6.51
N LEU A 198 -8.33 -4.31 -6.95
CA LEU A 198 -8.35 -3.54 -8.19
C LEU A 198 -8.63 -2.05 -7.88
N PRO A 199 -7.67 -1.32 -7.27
CA PRO A 199 -7.91 0.04 -6.79
C PRO A 199 -8.08 1.00 -7.95
N ALA A 200 -9.21 1.71 -8.03
CA ALA A 200 -9.53 2.71 -9.06
C ALA A 200 -9.07 2.33 -10.48
N MET A 201 -9.19 1.05 -10.85
CA MET A 201 -8.74 0.54 -12.15
C MET A 201 -9.73 0.94 -13.25
N TYR A 202 -9.55 2.15 -13.79
CA TYR A 202 -10.50 2.78 -14.70
C TYR A 202 -10.70 2.01 -16.01
N ILE A 203 -9.64 1.37 -16.53
CA ILE A 203 -9.69 0.62 -17.78
C ILE A 203 -9.43 -0.85 -17.45
N VAL A 204 -10.40 -1.70 -17.78
CA VAL A 204 -10.32 -3.14 -17.49
C VAL A 204 -10.71 -3.93 -18.74
N PRO A 205 -9.84 -4.81 -19.27
CA PRO A 205 -10.15 -5.57 -20.47
C PRO A 205 -11.35 -6.51 -20.29
N LYS A 206 -12.30 -6.49 -21.23
CA LYS A 206 -13.37 -7.50 -21.28
C LYS A 206 -12.82 -8.92 -21.43
N THR A 207 -11.65 -9.09 -22.02
CA THR A 207 -11.00 -10.39 -22.19
C THR A 207 -10.64 -11.05 -20.86
N TRP A 208 -10.64 -10.32 -19.75
CA TRP A 208 -10.38 -10.87 -18.41
C TRP A 208 -11.59 -11.52 -17.75
N ARG A 209 -12.83 -11.36 -18.25
CA ARG A 209 -14.01 -11.95 -17.57
C ARG A 209 -13.87 -13.46 -17.33
N PRO A 210 -13.51 -14.29 -18.34
CA PRO A 210 -13.39 -15.74 -18.12
C PRO A 210 -12.28 -16.11 -17.11
N LEU A 211 -11.23 -15.28 -17.00
CA LEU A 211 -10.16 -15.46 -16.03
C LEU A 211 -10.68 -15.23 -14.60
N PHE A 212 -11.40 -14.13 -14.40
CA PHE A 212 -11.97 -13.76 -13.11
C PHE A 212 -13.13 -14.67 -12.69
N ASP A 213 -13.93 -15.16 -13.64
CA ASP A 213 -15.00 -16.13 -13.36
C ASP A 213 -14.39 -17.43 -12.82
N LYS A 214 -13.32 -17.94 -13.44
CA LYS A 214 -12.59 -19.12 -12.94
C LYS A 214 -11.96 -18.87 -11.56
N PHE A 215 -11.36 -17.70 -11.37
CA PHE A 215 -10.74 -17.30 -10.11
C PHE A 215 -11.75 -17.30 -8.96
N VAL A 216 -12.93 -16.70 -9.16
CA VAL A 216 -14.01 -16.68 -8.15
C VAL A 216 -14.62 -18.07 -7.97
N ALA A 217 -14.81 -18.84 -9.04
CA ALA A 217 -15.39 -20.19 -8.97
C ALA A 217 -14.57 -21.16 -8.10
N ARG A 218 -13.25 -20.96 -7.99
CA ARG A 218 -12.39 -21.73 -7.08
C ARG A 218 -12.25 -21.13 -5.67
N GLY A 219 -13.02 -20.10 -5.34
CA GLY A 219 -13.01 -19.44 -4.03
C GLY A 219 -12.17 -18.16 -3.94
N GLY A 220 -11.61 -17.66 -5.03
CA GLY A 220 -10.84 -16.41 -5.04
C GLY A 220 -11.71 -15.18 -4.75
N LYS A 221 -11.15 -14.20 -4.04
CA LYS A 221 -11.83 -12.94 -3.69
C LYS A 221 -11.41 -11.78 -4.58
N VAL A 222 -12.37 -11.00 -5.06
CA VAL A 222 -12.12 -9.83 -5.89
C VAL A 222 -12.68 -8.59 -5.18
N VAL A 223 -11.82 -7.60 -4.96
CA VAL A 223 -12.19 -6.32 -4.36
C VAL A 223 -11.93 -5.23 -5.38
N ALA A 224 -12.98 -4.52 -5.77
CA ALA A 224 -12.88 -3.35 -6.64
C ALA A 224 -13.61 -2.18 -6.01
N ASP A 225 -13.11 -0.98 -6.23
CA ASP A 225 -13.67 0.23 -5.65
C ASP A 225 -13.96 1.31 -6.70
N GLU A 226 -14.12 2.54 -6.23
CA GLU A 226 -14.57 3.67 -7.05
C GLU A 226 -13.71 3.82 -8.30
N GLY A 227 -14.37 3.91 -9.45
CA GLY A 227 -13.69 4.08 -10.73
C GLY A 227 -13.46 2.80 -11.51
N PHE A 228 -13.64 1.62 -10.91
CA PHE A 228 -13.42 0.35 -11.61
C PHE A 228 -14.20 0.23 -12.92
N ALA A 229 -13.51 -0.08 -14.03
CA ALA A 229 -14.08 -0.21 -15.37
C ALA A 229 -14.96 0.99 -15.83
N ARG A 230 -14.68 2.19 -15.31
CA ARG A 230 -15.35 3.45 -15.66
C ARG A 230 -15.10 3.86 -17.10
N ARG A 231 -13.97 3.47 -17.66
CA ARG A 231 -13.48 3.90 -18.97
C ARG A 231 -13.28 2.69 -19.88
N GLN A 232 -13.59 2.88 -21.15
CA GLN A 232 -13.20 1.97 -22.22
C GLN A 232 -11.74 2.22 -22.62
N HIS A 233 -11.15 1.34 -23.43
CA HIS A 233 -9.76 1.50 -23.91
C HIS A 233 -9.53 2.80 -24.70
N ASN A 234 -10.57 3.31 -25.39
CA ASN A 234 -10.55 4.60 -26.07
C ASN A 234 -10.87 5.79 -25.15
N THR A 235 -10.84 5.58 -23.83
CA THR A 235 -11.15 6.53 -22.75
C THR A 235 -12.58 7.06 -22.70
N TRP A 236 -13.52 6.48 -23.46
CA TRP A 236 -14.93 6.84 -23.32
C TRP A 236 -15.49 6.35 -21.98
N ILE A 237 -16.40 7.12 -21.39
CA ILE A 237 -17.12 6.69 -20.19
C ILE A 237 -17.98 5.47 -20.55
N SER A 238 -17.93 4.44 -19.72
CA SER A 238 -18.78 3.27 -19.83
C SER A 238 -20.19 3.57 -19.34
N PHE A 239 -21.20 3.08 -20.07
CA PHE A 239 -22.58 2.98 -19.60
C PHE A 239 -23.22 1.68 -20.13
N PRO A 240 -23.79 0.81 -19.27
CA PRO A 240 -23.75 0.87 -17.81
C PRO A 240 -22.32 0.82 -17.24
N TRP A 241 -22.16 1.18 -15.96
CA TRP A 241 -20.88 1.21 -15.26
C TRP A 241 -20.99 0.37 -13.97
N PRO A 242 -20.06 -0.53 -13.59
CA PRO A 242 -18.87 -1.04 -14.31
C PRO A 242 -19.16 -1.47 -15.76
N GLY A 243 -18.36 -0.98 -16.72
CA GLY A 243 -18.59 -1.24 -18.14
C GLY A 243 -18.20 -2.64 -18.58
N GLN A 244 -18.36 -2.94 -19.88
CA GLN A 244 -17.76 -4.13 -20.52
C GLN A 244 -18.17 -5.48 -19.90
N GLY A 245 -19.38 -5.56 -19.31
CA GLY A 245 -19.89 -6.76 -18.63
C GLY A 245 -19.31 -6.98 -17.24
N TRP A 246 -18.64 -5.98 -16.65
CA TRP A 246 -18.20 -6.01 -15.26
C TRP A 246 -19.33 -5.72 -14.28
N ASN A 247 -20.37 -4.99 -14.69
CA ASN A 247 -21.62 -4.85 -13.94
C ASN A 247 -22.25 -6.23 -13.68
N ASP A 248 -22.28 -7.09 -14.70
CA ASP A 248 -22.76 -8.47 -14.59
C ASP A 248 -21.83 -9.31 -13.72
N PHE A 249 -20.53 -8.96 -13.60
CA PHE A 249 -19.63 -9.67 -12.68
C PHE A 249 -20.06 -9.51 -11.23
N PHE A 250 -20.21 -8.25 -10.83
CA PHE A 250 -20.43 -7.83 -9.47
C PHE A 250 -21.91 -7.88 -9.12
N HIS A 251 -22.78 -8.24 -10.09
CA HIS A 251 -24.23 -8.11 -10.00
C HIS A 251 -24.63 -6.72 -9.47
N CYS A 252 -23.96 -5.69 -9.97
CA CYS A 252 -24.09 -4.34 -9.44
C CYS A 252 -23.66 -3.31 -10.49
N GLN A 253 -24.37 -2.19 -10.56
CA GLN A 253 -24.02 -1.05 -11.39
C GLN A 253 -24.07 0.26 -10.58
N TYR A 254 -23.50 1.33 -11.12
CA TYR A 254 -23.67 2.68 -10.59
C TYR A 254 -25.03 3.21 -11.01
N GLN A 255 -25.81 3.67 -10.04
CA GLN A 255 -26.99 4.49 -10.28
C GLN A 255 -26.57 5.94 -10.55
N SER A 256 -25.70 6.48 -9.69
CA SER A 256 -25.15 7.83 -9.82
C SER A 256 -23.80 7.93 -9.11
N ARG A 257 -23.05 8.98 -9.47
CA ARG A 257 -21.77 9.33 -8.85
C ARG A 257 -21.76 10.83 -8.60
N GLU A 258 -21.49 11.21 -7.36
CA GLU A 258 -21.48 12.59 -6.90
C GLU A 258 -20.16 12.92 -6.22
N GLU A 259 -19.70 14.15 -6.40
CA GLU A 259 -18.62 14.67 -5.56
C GLU A 259 -19.21 15.10 -4.22
N ALA A 260 -18.51 14.81 -3.12
CA ALA A 260 -18.85 15.23 -1.77
C ALA A 260 -18.61 16.73 -1.55
N SER A 261 -19.08 17.60 -2.46
CA SER A 261 -18.77 19.03 -2.48
C SER A 261 -19.62 19.84 -1.50
N TYR A 262 -20.80 19.34 -1.13
CA TYR A 262 -21.78 20.09 -0.32
C TYR A 262 -21.86 19.67 1.15
N GLY A 263 -21.08 18.67 1.58
CA GLY A 263 -21.08 18.22 2.98
C GLY A 263 -20.44 16.84 3.16
N PRO A 264 -20.20 16.42 4.42
CA PRO A 264 -19.81 15.05 4.73
C PRO A 264 -20.90 14.06 4.29
N TYR A 265 -20.56 13.09 3.45
CA TYR A 265 -21.46 12.00 3.09
C TYR A 265 -21.22 10.83 4.02
N THR A 266 -22.24 10.41 4.75
CA THR A 266 -22.10 9.32 5.72
C THR A 266 -22.72 8.03 5.20
N ALA A 267 -21.97 6.93 5.18
CA ALA A 267 -22.50 5.58 5.05
C ALA A 267 -22.61 4.91 6.42
N ARG A 268 -23.51 3.95 6.58
CA ARG A 268 -23.57 3.04 7.71
C ARG A 268 -22.96 1.71 7.33
N PHE A 269 -22.02 1.23 8.12
CA PHE A 269 -21.35 -0.07 7.95
C PHE A 269 -21.21 -0.74 9.31
N ASP A 270 -21.79 -1.92 9.47
CA ASP A 270 -21.76 -2.70 10.72
C ASP A 270 -22.14 -1.86 11.97
N GLY A 271 -23.17 -1.01 11.83
CA GLY A 271 -23.63 -0.10 12.90
C GLY A 271 -22.77 1.14 13.12
N GLN A 272 -21.65 1.30 12.41
CA GLN A 272 -20.76 2.47 12.47
C GLN A 272 -21.04 3.44 11.32
N SER A 273 -20.79 4.72 11.55
CA SER A 273 -20.89 5.76 10.53
C SER A 273 -19.54 5.99 9.85
N ILE A 274 -19.53 5.92 8.52
CA ILE A 274 -18.41 6.20 7.62
C ILE A 274 -18.64 7.57 7.00
N THR A 275 -17.92 8.59 7.46
CA THR A 275 -18.05 9.93 6.91
C THR A 275 -16.96 10.20 5.88
N LEU A 276 -17.35 10.37 4.62
CA LEU A 276 -16.43 10.79 3.58
C LEU A 276 -16.11 12.28 3.69
N PRO A 277 -14.86 12.69 3.45
CA PRO A 277 -14.42 14.06 3.50
C PRO A 277 -14.87 14.79 2.23
N LYS A 278 -14.88 16.13 2.29
CA LYS A 278 -15.20 16.95 1.14
C LYS A 278 -14.23 16.68 -0.02
N GLY A 279 -14.76 16.70 -1.25
CA GLY A 279 -13.98 16.53 -2.49
C GLY A 279 -13.69 15.09 -2.91
N ASN A 280 -14.11 14.09 -2.12
CA ASN A 280 -14.11 12.69 -2.55
C ASN A 280 -15.37 12.36 -3.34
N PHE A 281 -15.28 11.37 -4.23
CA PHE A 281 -16.45 10.86 -4.94
C PHE A 281 -17.09 9.73 -4.14
N HIS A 282 -18.41 9.71 -4.20
CA HIS A 282 -19.20 8.59 -3.73
C HIS A 282 -20.22 8.21 -4.80
N ALA A 283 -20.60 6.95 -4.78
CA ALA A 283 -21.54 6.41 -5.72
C ALA A 283 -22.65 5.67 -5.03
N ARG A 284 -23.84 5.86 -5.58
CA ARG A 284 -25.01 5.07 -5.26
C ARG A 284 -24.97 3.84 -6.13
N LEU A 285 -24.88 2.69 -5.49
CA LEU A 285 -24.83 1.40 -6.16
C LEU A 285 -26.25 0.85 -6.31
N ASP A 286 -26.50 0.20 -7.44
CA ASP A 286 -27.74 -0.48 -7.79
C ASP A 286 -27.44 -1.99 -7.90
N PRO A 287 -27.52 -2.74 -6.79
CA PRO A 287 -27.29 -4.18 -6.77
C PRO A 287 -28.46 -4.94 -7.42
N GLY A 288 -28.13 -5.94 -8.24
CA GLY A 288 -29.08 -6.92 -8.74
C GLY A 288 -29.50 -7.93 -7.66
N GLU A 289 -30.52 -8.72 -7.96
CA GLU A 289 -31.04 -9.76 -7.07
C GLU A 289 -29.94 -10.73 -6.61
N GLY A 290 -29.98 -11.10 -5.32
CA GLY A 290 -28.98 -11.98 -4.70
C GLY A 290 -27.70 -11.29 -4.21
N THR A 291 -27.51 -9.99 -4.51
CA THR A 291 -26.36 -9.22 -4.03
C THR A 291 -26.63 -8.64 -2.65
N ALA A 292 -25.73 -8.90 -1.70
CA ALA A 292 -25.82 -8.39 -0.34
C ALA A 292 -25.31 -6.94 -0.26
N THR A 293 -26.03 -6.10 0.47
CA THR A 293 -25.57 -4.74 0.80
C THR A 293 -24.83 -4.76 2.12
N MET A 294 -23.54 -4.41 2.11
CA MET A 294 -22.69 -4.37 3.30
C MET A 294 -22.68 -2.98 3.98
N ALA A 295 -22.87 -1.92 3.19
CA ALA A 295 -22.98 -0.54 3.67
C ALA A 295 -24.05 0.21 2.90
N THR A 296 -24.70 1.18 3.54
CA THR A 296 -25.70 2.07 2.92
C THR A 296 -25.39 3.53 3.21
N TRP A 297 -25.55 4.41 2.24
CA TRP A 297 -25.58 5.86 2.46
C TRP A 297 -26.76 6.26 3.35
N GLN A 298 -26.74 7.50 3.86
CA GLN A 298 -27.84 8.06 4.68
C GLN A 298 -29.21 8.05 3.99
N ASP A 299 -29.23 8.12 2.66
CA ASP A 299 -30.46 8.04 1.85
C ASP A 299 -30.96 6.59 1.62
N GLY A 300 -30.28 5.61 2.22
CA GLY A 300 -30.61 4.19 2.12
C GLY A 300 -30.01 3.49 0.90
N THR A 301 -29.37 4.21 -0.02
CA THR A 301 -28.77 3.58 -1.20
C THR A 301 -27.50 2.80 -0.86
N PRO A 302 -27.25 1.65 -1.50
CA PRO A 302 -26.05 0.85 -1.25
C PRO A 302 -24.74 1.61 -1.55
N ALA A 303 -23.78 1.48 -0.63
CA ALA A 303 -22.43 2.05 -0.69
C ALA A 303 -21.34 0.98 -0.88
N ILE A 304 -21.58 -0.22 -0.35
CA ILE A 304 -20.71 -1.39 -0.53
C ILE A 304 -21.60 -2.59 -0.76
N THR A 305 -21.30 -3.38 -1.79
CA THR A 305 -22.05 -4.59 -2.15
C THR A 305 -21.13 -5.82 -2.19
N ALA A 306 -21.71 -6.99 -1.98
CA ALA A 306 -21.04 -8.28 -2.07
C ALA A 306 -21.93 -9.28 -2.82
N PHE A 307 -21.37 -9.90 -3.86
CA PHE A 307 -21.99 -11.01 -4.56
C PHE A 307 -21.02 -12.20 -4.53
N ASP A 308 -21.26 -13.14 -3.62
CA ASP A 308 -20.30 -14.17 -3.20
C ASP A 308 -18.95 -13.55 -2.76
N ASN A 309 -17.86 -13.93 -3.42
CA ASN A 309 -16.51 -13.43 -3.17
C ASN A 309 -16.15 -12.18 -3.99
N ARG A 310 -17.14 -11.46 -4.54
CA ARG A 310 -16.95 -10.26 -5.36
C ARG A 310 -17.48 -9.05 -4.60
N PHE A 311 -16.58 -8.14 -4.24
CA PHE A 311 -16.88 -6.98 -3.42
C PHE A 311 -16.74 -5.71 -4.24
N PHE A 312 -17.78 -4.87 -4.22
CA PHE A 312 -17.80 -3.61 -4.94
C PHE A 312 -18.06 -2.43 -4.02
N ILE A 313 -17.14 -1.46 -4.02
CA ILE A 313 -17.11 -0.33 -3.10
C ILE A 313 -17.38 0.95 -3.90
N GLY A 314 -18.44 1.68 -3.55
CA GLY A 314 -18.86 2.90 -4.24
C GLY A 314 -18.06 4.15 -3.87
N PHE A 315 -16.93 4.02 -3.17
CA PHE A 315 -16.04 5.11 -2.80
C PHE A 315 -14.59 4.62 -2.79
N ALA A 316 -13.67 5.57 -2.93
CA ALA A 316 -12.24 5.36 -3.02
C ALA A 316 -11.67 4.93 -1.64
N LEU A 317 -11.58 3.62 -1.39
CA LEU A 317 -11.27 3.10 -0.05
C LEU A 317 -9.81 3.35 0.33
N GLY A 318 -8.88 3.17 -0.62
CA GLY A 318 -7.47 3.44 -0.40
C GLY A 318 -7.21 4.94 -0.18
N ASP A 319 -7.88 5.82 -0.90
CA ASP A 319 -7.81 7.28 -0.69
C ASP A 319 -8.30 7.66 0.70
N CYS A 320 -9.37 7.02 1.19
CA CYS A 320 -9.80 7.18 2.57
C CYS A 320 -8.70 6.78 3.56
N ALA A 321 -7.99 5.68 3.30
CA ALA A 321 -6.86 5.26 4.14
C ALA A 321 -5.67 6.23 4.08
N MET A 322 -5.61 7.14 3.12
CA MET A 322 -4.56 8.17 3.11
C MET A 322 -4.85 9.35 4.05
N ARG A 323 -5.99 9.32 4.76
CA ARG A 323 -6.43 10.36 5.67
C ARG A 323 -6.51 9.79 7.08
N HIS A 324 -5.73 10.38 7.99
CA HIS A 324 -5.54 9.86 9.35
C HIS A 324 -6.86 9.57 10.07
N GLU A 325 -7.83 10.47 9.96
CA GLU A 325 -9.13 10.39 10.59
C GLU A 325 -10.04 9.29 10.03
N LEU A 326 -9.77 8.82 8.80
CA LEU A 326 -10.56 7.78 8.13
C LEU A 326 -9.86 6.42 8.11
N PHE A 327 -8.56 6.37 8.43
CA PHE A 327 -7.79 5.13 8.44
C PHE A 327 -8.44 4.01 9.27
N PRO A 328 -8.90 4.24 10.52
CA PRO A 328 -9.52 3.18 11.31
C PRO A 328 -10.77 2.59 10.66
N MET A 329 -11.57 3.43 10.00
CA MET A 329 -12.76 3.02 9.28
C MET A 329 -12.39 2.19 8.05
N ALA A 330 -11.48 2.68 7.22
CA ALA A 330 -11.07 2.00 6.01
C ALA A 330 -10.45 0.63 6.33
N ARG A 331 -9.70 0.54 7.44
CA ARG A 331 -9.17 -0.71 7.99
C ARG A 331 -10.26 -1.68 8.39
N THR A 332 -11.30 -1.22 9.10
CA THR A 332 -12.44 -2.05 9.50
C THR A 332 -13.20 -2.59 8.28
N VAL A 333 -13.44 -1.75 7.27
CA VAL A 333 -14.08 -2.16 6.02
C VAL A 333 -13.28 -3.25 5.32
N LEU A 334 -11.98 -3.03 5.10
CA LEU A 334 -11.13 -4.02 4.43
C LEU A 334 -11.02 -5.31 5.25
N ALA A 335 -10.85 -5.23 6.57
CA ALA A 335 -10.78 -6.39 7.45
C ALA A 335 -12.02 -7.28 7.31
N LYS A 336 -13.22 -6.67 7.30
CA LYS A 336 -14.49 -7.39 7.13
C LYS A 336 -14.58 -8.07 5.76
N ILE A 337 -14.22 -7.37 4.68
CA ILE A 337 -14.21 -7.91 3.31
C ILE A 337 -13.26 -9.12 3.21
N LEU A 338 -12.07 -8.99 3.79
CA LEU A 338 -11.07 -10.05 3.78
C LEU A 338 -11.42 -11.21 4.73
N GLY A 339 -12.33 -10.99 5.70
CA GLY A 339 -12.66 -11.96 6.74
C GLY A 339 -11.61 -12.04 7.86
N VAL A 340 -10.86 -10.96 8.06
CA VAL A 340 -9.85 -10.82 9.11
C VAL A 340 -10.54 -10.38 10.40
N THR A 341 -10.65 -11.29 11.37
CA THR A 341 -11.36 -11.06 12.64
C THR A 341 -10.50 -10.37 13.70
N SER A 342 -9.18 -10.52 13.62
CA SER A 342 -8.21 -9.88 14.49
C SER A 342 -6.94 -9.53 13.72
N ARG A 343 -6.20 -8.52 14.20
CA ARG A 343 -4.87 -8.24 13.67
C ARG A 343 -3.97 -9.44 13.92
N LYS A 344 -3.11 -9.76 12.95
CA LYS A 344 -2.09 -10.82 13.08
C LYS A 344 -1.11 -10.49 14.22
N TRP A 345 -0.81 -9.21 14.42
CA TRP A 345 0.17 -8.69 15.36
C TRP A 345 -0.40 -7.57 16.24
N PRO A 346 0.20 -7.29 17.42
CA PRO A 346 -0.18 -6.15 18.25
C PRO A 346 -0.18 -4.81 17.49
N GLU A 347 -0.94 -3.83 18.00
CA GLU A 347 -0.96 -2.47 17.42
C GLU A 347 0.46 -1.88 17.37
N GLY A 348 0.83 -1.28 16.24
CA GLY A 348 2.18 -0.77 15.99
C GLY A 348 3.24 -1.84 15.69
N VAL A 349 2.93 -3.13 15.70
CA VAL A 349 3.87 -4.20 15.32
C VAL A 349 3.63 -4.64 13.88
N ALA A 350 4.72 -4.73 13.11
CA ALA A 350 4.74 -5.35 11.79
C ALA A 350 5.80 -6.45 11.74
N VAL A 351 5.51 -7.52 11.02
CA VAL A 351 6.42 -8.66 10.83
C VAL A 351 6.54 -8.96 9.34
N ARG A 352 7.78 -9.17 8.88
CA ARG A 352 8.09 -9.61 7.51
C ARG A 352 8.83 -10.93 7.59
N HIS A 353 8.27 -11.96 6.96
CA HIS A 353 8.81 -13.32 6.98
C HIS A 353 9.69 -13.54 5.76
N LEU A 354 10.96 -13.83 5.99
CA LEU A 354 11.93 -14.16 4.96
C LEU A 354 12.27 -15.64 5.02
N THR A 355 12.45 -16.27 3.85
CA THR A 355 12.87 -17.68 3.77
C THR A 355 13.72 -17.96 2.54
N ASP A 356 14.67 -18.89 2.63
CA ASP A 356 15.36 -19.47 1.46
C ASP A 356 14.87 -20.90 1.15
N GLY A 357 13.75 -21.31 1.75
CA GLY A 357 13.17 -22.65 1.67
C GLY A 357 13.73 -23.65 2.68
N GLN A 358 14.86 -23.33 3.35
CA GLN A 358 15.45 -24.16 4.41
C GLN A 358 15.44 -23.43 5.75
N GLU A 359 15.84 -22.16 5.74
CA GLU A 359 15.81 -21.27 6.89
C GLU A 359 14.61 -20.32 6.81
N HIS A 360 14.08 -19.96 7.97
CA HIS A 360 13.06 -18.94 8.14
C HIS A 360 13.57 -17.91 9.15
N ARG A 361 13.42 -16.63 8.81
CA ARG A 361 13.73 -15.52 9.72
C ARG A 361 12.66 -14.45 9.63
N PHE A 362 12.57 -13.65 10.67
CA PHE A 362 11.57 -12.60 10.78
C PHE A 362 12.23 -11.25 11.00
N LEU A 363 11.88 -10.28 10.17
CA LEU A 363 12.11 -8.88 10.47
C LEU A 363 10.90 -8.34 11.21
N VAL A 364 11.13 -7.93 12.45
CA VAL A 364 10.08 -7.46 13.36
C VAL A 364 10.31 -5.99 13.64
N PHE A 365 9.25 -5.21 13.47
CA PHE A 365 9.24 -3.76 13.62
C PHE A 365 8.25 -3.39 14.70
N ASN A 366 8.71 -2.82 15.81
CA ASN A 366 7.84 -2.18 16.79
C ASN A 366 7.83 -0.68 16.55
N ARG A 367 6.72 -0.12 16.08
CA ARG A 367 6.53 1.31 15.82
C ARG A 367 5.78 2.03 16.94
N SER A 368 5.42 1.32 18.01
CA SER A 368 4.79 1.92 19.18
C SER A 368 5.84 2.61 20.07
N HIS A 369 5.35 3.45 20.99
CA HIS A 369 6.16 4.12 22.01
C HIS A 369 6.40 3.28 23.27
N SER A 370 5.99 2.01 23.26
CA SER A 370 6.20 1.08 24.37
C SER A 370 6.89 -0.20 23.90
N THR A 371 7.61 -0.86 24.80
CA THR A 371 8.06 -2.23 24.57
C THR A 371 6.85 -3.14 24.39
N VAL A 372 6.91 -4.03 23.41
CA VAL A 372 5.83 -5.00 23.13
C VAL A 372 6.38 -6.41 23.25
N THR A 373 5.61 -7.27 23.91
CA THR A 373 5.88 -8.70 24.03
C THR A 373 4.73 -9.48 23.38
N PHE A 374 5.05 -10.42 22.49
CA PHE A 374 4.07 -11.23 21.78
C PHE A 374 4.64 -12.58 21.33
N GLN A 375 3.77 -13.49 20.90
CA GLN A 375 4.18 -14.80 20.38
C GLN A 375 4.45 -14.73 18.87
N LEU A 376 5.62 -15.19 18.44
CA LEU A 376 6.00 -15.35 17.04
C LEU A 376 6.66 -16.71 16.85
N ASP A 377 6.11 -17.51 15.94
CA ASP A 377 6.60 -18.86 15.62
C ASP A 377 6.81 -19.75 16.87
N GLY A 378 5.82 -19.73 17.78
CA GLY A 378 5.84 -20.50 19.02
C GLY A 378 6.80 -20.00 20.10
N ARG A 379 7.39 -18.81 19.93
CA ARG A 379 8.33 -18.20 20.87
C ARG A 379 7.83 -16.85 21.34
N GLU A 380 8.07 -16.55 22.61
CA GLU A 380 7.85 -15.20 23.14
C GLU A 380 8.98 -14.28 22.64
N LEU A 381 8.60 -13.17 22.03
CA LEU A 381 9.50 -12.15 21.53
C LEU A 381 9.18 -10.82 22.20
N THR A 382 10.20 -10.14 22.71
CA THR A 382 10.10 -8.80 23.29
C THR A 382 10.89 -7.82 22.42
N VAL A 383 10.22 -6.78 21.93
CA VAL A 383 10.81 -5.76 21.06
C VAL A 383 10.65 -4.39 21.69
N ALA A 384 11.76 -3.69 21.88
CA ALA A 384 11.77 -2.34 22.45
C ALA A 384 10.96 -1.35 21.61
N ALA A 385 10.50 -0.28 22.25
CA ALA A 385 9.78 0.81 21.58
C ALA A 385 10.59 1.35 20.39
N GLN A 386 9.92 1.58 19.26
CA GLN A 386 10.50 2.13 18.03
C GLN A 386 11.73 1.37 17.48
N ASP A 387 11.89 0.07 17.81
CA ASP A 387 13.03 -0.73 17.36
C ASP A 387 12.69 -1.67 16.18
N SER A 388 13.73 -2.20 15.54
CA SER A 388 13.66 -3.14 14.43
C SER A 388 14.71 -4.23 14.60
N ILE A 389 14.29 -5.49 14.57
CA ILE A 389 15.17 -6.64 14.81
C ILE A 389 14.97 -7.71 13.73
N LEU A 390 16.04 -8.47 13.48
CA LEU A 390 16.03 -9.69 12.69
C LEU A 390 16.21 -10.87 13.65
N CYS A 391 15.24 -11.79 13.69
CA CYS A 391 15.27 -12.95 14.58
C CYS A 391 15.03 -14.28 13.86
#